data_AF-A0A0H5CE72-F1
#
_entry.id   AF-A0A0H5CE72-F1
#
_cell.length_a   1.000
_cell.length_b   1.000
_cell.length_c   1.000
_cell.angle_alpha   90.00
_cell.angle_beta   90.00
_cell.angle_gamma   90.00
#
_symmetry.space_group_name_H-M   'P 1'
#
loop_
_entity.id
_entity.type
_entity.pdbx_description
1 polymer ?
#
loop_
_entity_poly.entity_id
_entity_poly.type
_entity_poly.pdbx_seq_one_letter_code
_entity_poly.pdbx_strand_id
1 'polypeptide(L)'
;MAVVRATALAVAKELTQVARRWTVVGVGPAVTGRAGTFRGFGVDVRVELGPDAADEAADPDMPLPALVAGWLREQVGAEEVTVNLVPADLSPADCLELGAHLTDTALLVLGDGSHRHGERAVGRPDPRAEAFDNTVADAFAQVDLDALGALDPEVAGELGAVGRAPWQVLAGAIAADGRAWRCVESSLLIPFGVAYHFAVWDPA
;
A
#
# COMPACT_ATOMS: atom_id res chain seq x y z
N MET A 1 13.82 7.91 -7.48
CA MET A 1 12.92 8.45 -6.45
C MET A 1 11.89 9.33 -7.08
N ALA A 2 12.27 10.28 -7.97
CA ALA A 2 11.32 11.18 -8.62
C ALA A 2 10.14 10.46 -9.32
N VAL A 3 10.40 9.37 -10.07
CA VAL A 3 9.35 8.61 -10.77
C VAL A 3 8.40 7.90 -9.80
N VAL A 4 8.91 7.10 -8.84
CA VAL A 4 8.09 6.40 -7.82
C VAL A 4 7.20 7.39 -7.06
N ARG A 5 7.78 8.53 -6.64
CA ARG A 5 7.04 9.58 -5.94
C ARG A 5 5.97 10.22 -6.83
N ALA A 6 6.27 10.48 -8.10
CA ALA A 6 5.33 11.06 -9.05
C ALA A 6 4.16 10.11 -9.34
N THR A 7 4.43 8.81 -9.53
CA THR A 7 3.39 7.80 -9.77
C THR A 7 2.50 7.61 -8.54
N ALA A 8 3.07 7.56 -7.32
CA ALA A 8 2.29 7.50 -6.08
C ALA A 8 1.36 8.71 -5.94
N LEU A 9 1.83 9.91 -6.29
CA LEU A 9 1.02 11.13 -6.29
C LEU A 9 -0.09 11.10 -7.35
N ALA A 10 0.14 10.47 -8.51
CA ALA A 10 -0.89 10.33 -9.54
C ALA A 10 -2.03 9.44 -9.03
N VAL A 11 -1.72 8.26 -8.49
CA VAL A 11 -2.70 7.35 -7.87
C VAL A 11 -3.51 8.05 -6.78
N ALA A 12 -2.83 8.74 -5.85
CA ALA A 12 -3.51 9.47 -4.77
C ALA A 12 -4.42 10.61 -5.28
N LYS A 13 -4.05 11.27 -6.38
CA LYS A 13 -4.89 12.32 -6.99
C LYS A 13 -6.16 11.75 -7.57
N GLU A 14 -6.09 10.63 -8.30
CA GLU A 14 -7.26 9.97 -8.86
C GLU A 14 -8.23 9.55 -7.75
N LEU A 15 -7.71 8.95 -6.67
CA LEU A 15 -8.53 8.58 -5.52
C LEU A 15 -9.20 9.81 -4.87
N THR A 16 -8.47 10.93 -4.78
CA THR A 16 -8.99 12.19 -4.21
C THR A 16 -10.04 12.88 -5.08
N GLN A 17 -10.06 12.61 -6.39
CA GLN A 17 -11.13 13.08 -7.27
C GLN A 17 -12.47 12.39 -6.98
N VAL A 18 -12.43 11.16 -6.47
CA VAL A 18 -13.63 10.37 -6.12
C VAL A 18 -14.04 10.60 -4.67
N ALA A 19 -13.10 10.63 -3.73
CA ALA A 19 -13.39 10.80 -2.31
C ALA A 19 -12.33 11.69 -1.61
N ARG A 20 -12.80 12.63 -0.78
CA ARG A 20 -11.91 13.47 0.04
C ARG A 20 -11.44 12.78 1.32
N ARG A 21 -12.11 11.70 1.71
CA ARG A 21 -11.78 10.84 2.85
C ARG A 21 -11.57 9.42 2.35
N TRP A 22 -10.50 8.80 2.82
CA TRP A 22 -9.99 7.54 2.28
C TRP A 22 -9.40 6.72 3.40
N THR A 23 -9.45 5.42 3.23
CA THR A 23 -8.86 4.46 4.16
C THR A 23 -7.59 3.91 3.55
N VAL A 24 -6.56 3.76 4.36
CA VAL A 24 -5.28 3.18 3.98
C VAL A 24 -5.11 1.84 4.65
N VAL A 25 -4.73 0.83 3.87
CA VAL A 25 -4.28 -0.45 4.39
C VAL A 25 -2.80 -0.63 4.09
N GLY A 26 -2.03 -1.03 5.09
CA GLY A 26 -0.59 -1.30 4.95
C GLY A 26 -0.08 -2.22 6.05
N VAL A 27 1.24 -2.41 6.12
CA VAL A 27 1.86 -3.25 7.16
C VAL A 27 2.49 -2.41 8.26
N GLY A 28 2.24 -2.78 9.51
CA GLY A 28 2.86 -2.14 10.67
C GLY A 28 2.04 -2.30 11.95
N PRO A 29 2.56 -1.82 13.09
CA PRO A 29 1.78 -1.76 14.33
C PRO A 29 0.62 -0.76 14.21
N ALA A 30 -0.41 -0.91 15.04
CA ALA A 30 -1.53 0.03 15.06
C ALA A 30 -1.07 1.46 15.35
N VAL A 31 -1.66 2.43 14.67
CA VAL A 31 -1.36 3.86 14.83
C VAL A 31 -2.27 4.44 15.91
N THR A 32 -1.69 5.14 16.89
CA THR A 32 -2.42 5.74 18.02
C THR A 32 -2.58 7.26 17.92
N GLY A 33 -1.73 7.93 17.14
CA GLY A 33 -1.77 9.38 16.90
C GLY A 33 -2.21 9.74 15.48
N ARG A 34 -2.44 11.03 15.24
CA ARG A 34 -2.85 11.59 13.94
C ARG A 34 -1.77 12.48 13.31
N ALA A 35 -0.70 12.80 14.03
CA ALA A 35 0.48 13.49 13.49
C ALA A 35 1.75 12.63 13.59
N GLY A 36 2.55 12.60 12.52
CA GLY A 36 3.79 11.85 12.44
C GLY A 36 4.93 12.64 11.82
N THR A 37 6.14 12.10 11.85
CA THR A 37 7.28 12.71 11.15
C THR A 37 8.27 11.70 10.58
N PHE A 38 8.84 12.02 9.42
CA PHE A 38 9.94 11.28 8.79
C PHE A 38 11.29 11.45 9.50
N ARG A 39 11.37 12.10 10.68
CA ARG A 39 12.64 12.25 11.43
C ARG A 39 13.28 10.92 11.76
N GLY A 40 12.49 9.87 12.02
CA GLY A 40 12.98 8.49 12.20
C GLY A 40 13.71 7.93 10.96
N PHE A 41 13.43 8.50 9.78
CA PHE A 41 14.06 8.17 8.50
C PHE A 41 15.11 9.21 8.07
N GLY A 42 15.48 10.14 8.97
CA GLY A 42 16.52 11.13 8.74
C GLY A 42 16.08 12.39 7.98
N VAL A 43 14.78 12.60 7.79
CA VAL A 43 14.25 13.79 7.08
C VAL A 43 13.22 14.52 7.95
N ASP A 44 13.39 15.82 8.15
CA ASP A 44 12.46 16.63 8.95
C ASP A 44 11.21 17.04 8.15
N VAL A 45 10.35 16.07 7.88
CA VAL A 45 9.02 16.27 7.27
C VAL A 45 7.98 15.80 8.27
N ARG A 46 7.09 16.72 8.68
CA ARG A 46 5.89 16.41 9.46
C ARG A 46 4.75 16.06 8.50
N VAL A 47 3.87 15.17 8.94
CA VAL A 47 2.64 14.80 8.22
C VAL A 47 1.46 14.67 9.18
N GLU A 48 0.27 14.92 8.66
CA GLU A 48 -0.98 14.87 9.40
C GLU A 48 -2.00 13.97 8.68
N LEU A 49 -2.69 13.11 9.45
CA LEU A 49 -3.72 12.19 8.94
C LEU A 49 -5.09 12.88 8.77
N GLY A 50 -5.29 14.08 9.33
CA GLY A 50 -6.56 14.81 9.25
C GLY A 50 -6.48 16.20 9.89
N PRO A 51 -7.59 16.98 9.85
CA PRO A 51 -7.60 18.38 10.32
C PRO A 51 -7.34 18.53 11.82
N ASP A 52 -7.74 17.54 12.64
CA ASP A 52 -7.61 17.59 14.09
C ASP A 52 -6.20 17.23 14.60
N ALA A 53 -5.22 17.06 13.70
CA ALA A 53 -3.86 16.66 14.03
C ALA A 53 -2.89 17.85 14.19
N ALA A 54 -3.30 19.07 13.86
CA ALA A 54 -2.40 20.24 13.78
C ALA A 54 -1.66 20.55 15.08
N ASP A 55 -2.36 20.43 16.22
CA ASP A 55 -1.80 20.71 17.55
C ASP A 55 -1.14 19.48 18.20
N GLU A 56 -1.22 18.32 17.57
CA GLU A 56 -0.66 17.07 18.10
C GLU A 56 0.86 17.01 17.91
N ALA A 57 1.56 16.45 18.89
CA ALA A 57 3.00 16.21 18.77
C ALA A 57 3.26 15.19 17.65
N ALA A 58 4.17 15.52 16.72
CA ALA A 58 4.52 14.60 15.63
C ALA A 58 5.27 13.40 16.18
N ASP A 59 4.68 12.22 16.03
CA ASP A 59 5.26 10.94 16.41
C ASP A 59 6.41 10.55 15.47
N PRO A 60 7.67 10.43 15.96
CA PRO A 60 8.81 9.99 15.15
C PRO A 60 8.81 8.48 14.87
N ASP A 61 8.04 7.70 15.63
CA ASP A 61 7.96 6.23 15.53
C ASP A 61 6.73 5.76 14.75
N MET A 62 5.95 6.70 14.18
CA MET A 62 4.80 6.39 13.35
C MET A 62 5.19 5.47 12.18
N PRO A 63 4.45 4.37 11.94
CA PRO A 63 4.78 3.42 10.88
C PRO A 63 4.85 4.05 9.48
N LEU A 64 5.77 3.58 8.65
CA LEU A 64 6.03 4.14 7.33
C LEU A 64 4.78 4.26 6.43
N PRO A 65 3.88 3.25 6.34
CA PRO A 65 2.65 3.42 5.54
C PRO A 65 1.76 4.56 6.02
N ALA A 66 1.70 4.81 7.34
CA ALA A 66 0.94 5.93 7.90
C ALA A 66 1.60 7.27 7.56
N LEU A 67 2.93 7.34 7.62
CA LEU A 67 3.68 8.53 7.20
C LEU A 67 3.48 8.84 5.72
N VAL A 68 3.55 7.81 4.87
CA VAL A 68 3.31 7.93 3.41
C VAL A 68 1.86 8.34 3.13
N ALA A 69 0.89 7.80 3.85
CA ALA A 69 -0.51 8.17 3.75
C ALA A 69 -0.76 9.65 4.07
N GLY A 70 -0.26 10.12 5.21
CA GLY A 70 -0.35 11.52 5.62
C GLY A 70 0.34 12.44 4.60
N TRP A 71 1.53 12.05 4.14
CA TRP A 71 2.25 12.79 3.12
C TRP A 71 1.43 12.89 1.82
N LEU A 72 0.92 11.77 1.28
CA LEU A 72 0.12 11.78 0.05
C LEU A 72 -1.13 12.65 0.22
N ARG A 73 -1.86 12.52 1.34
CA ARG A 73 -3.04 13.33 1.69
C ARG A 73 -2.77 14.82 1.55
N GLU A 74 -1.70 15.30 2.17
CA GLU A 74 -1.34 16.72 2.12
C GLU A 74 -1.01 17.18 0.70
N GLN A 75 -0.27 16.36 -0.06
CA GLN A 75 0.15 16.73 -1.42
C GLN A 75 -1.01 16.79 -2.42
N VAL A 76 -2.07 16.02 -2.19
CA VAL A 76 -3.24 15.94 -3.09
C VAL A 76 -4.45 16.72 -2.57
N GLY A 77 -4.37 17.27 -1.35
CA GLY A 77 -5.46 18.03 -0.73
C GLY A 77 -6.66 17.17 -0.36
N ALA A 78 -6.42 15.94 0.12
CA ALA A 78 -7.46 15.13 0.74
C ALA A 78 -7.74 15.62 2.17
N GLU A 79 -8.97 15.45 2.64
CA GLU A 79 -9.43 15.97 3.93
C GLU A 79 -8.89 15.14 5.08
N GLU A 80 -8.97 13.81 4.99
CA GLU A 80 -8.65 12.90 6.09
C GLU A 80 -8.30 11.52 5.55
N VAL A 81 -7.35 10.85 6.19
CA VAL A 81 -7.02 9.45 5.93
C VAL A 81 -7.14 8.63 7.22
N THR A 82 -7.86 7.51 7.14
CA THR A 82 -7.95 6.52 8.22
C THR A 82 -6.96 5.40 7.94
N VAL A 83 -6.06 5.09 8.89
CA VAL A 83 -4.99 4.12 8.65
C VAL A 83 -5.28 2.82 9.39
N ASN A 84 -5.37 1.72 8.64
CA ASN A 84 -5.53 0.35 9.12
C ASN A 84 -4.27 -0.45 8.80
N LEU A 85 -3.42 -0.70 9.81
CA LEU A 85 -2.20 -1.49 9.62
C LEU A 85 -2.38 -2.91 10.09
N VAL A 86 -1.94 -3.87 9.27
CA VAL A 86 -2.00 -5.30 9.55
C VAL A 86 -0.60 -5.87 9.82
N PRO A 87 -0.50 -6.97 10.59
CA PRO A 87 0.76 -7.70 10.72
C PRO A 87 1.26 -8.23 9.37
N ALA A 88 2.58 -8.24 9.18
CA ALA A 88 3.19 -8.73 7.94
C ALA A 88 2.96 -10.24 7.72
N ASP A 89 2.82 -10.98 8.82
CA ASP A 89 2.63 -12.43 8.91
C ASP A 89 1.16 -12.84 9.05
N LEU A 90 0.21 -11.89 8.95
CA LEU A 90 -1.22 -12.19 8.99
C LEU A 90 -1.56 -13.27 7.94
N SER A 91 -2.37 -14.25 8.32
CA SER A 91 -2.67 -15.37 7.43
C SER A 91 -3.47 -14.90 6.21
N PRO A 92 -3.35 -15.56 5.03
CA PRO A 92 -4.15 -15.19 3.87
C PRO A 92 -5.65 -15.17 4.14
N ALA A 93 -6.16 -16.13 4.91
CA ALA A 93 -7.58 -16.19 5.28
C ALA A 93 -8.00 -14.97 6.13
N ASP A 94 -7.21 -14.62 7.14
CA ASP A 94 -7.49 -13.47 7.99
C ASP A 94 -7.36 -12.14 7.22
N CYS A 95 -6.44 -12.05 6.26
CA CYS A 95 -6.33 -10.88 5.38
C CYS A 95 -7.60 -10.70 4.55
N LEU A 96 -8.07 -11.77 3.91
CA LEU A 96 -9.30 -11.76 3.10
C LEU A 96 -10.53 -11.42 3.96
N GLU A 97 -10.62 -12.03 5.15
CA GLU A 97 -11.71 -11.76 6.10
C GLU A 97 -11.70 -10.29 6.56
N LEU A 98 -10.53 -9.74 6.92
CA LEU A 98 -10.41 -8.34 7.31
C LEU A 98 -10.84 -7.40 6.17
N GLY A 99 -10.42 -7.72 4.94
CA GLY A 99 -10.85 -7.00 3.74
C GLY A 99 -12.36 -6.98 3.57
N ALA A 100 -13.01 -8.12 3.74
CA ALA A 100 -14.46 -8.25 3.61
C ALA A 100 -15.26 -7.44 4.63
N HIS A 101 -14.64 -7.05 5.75
CA HIS A 101 -15.25 -6.20 6.77
C HIS A 101 -14.99 -4.70 6.55
N LEU A 102 -14.16 -4.31 5.59
CA LEU A 102 -13.97 -2.91 5.23
C LEU A 102 -15.24 -2.39 4.56
N THR A 103 -15.75 -1.26 5.04
CA THR A 103 -16.97 -0.61 4.51
C THR A 103 -16.66 0.68 3.77
N ASP A 104 -15.37 0.95 3.55
CA ASP A 104 -14.86 2.19 3.01
C ASP A 104 -15.15 2.34 1.51
N THR A 105 -15.54 3.55 1.09
CA THR A 105 -15.85 3.85 -0.31
C THR A 105 -14.62 4.19 -1.15
N ALA A 106 -13.46 4.37 -0.52
CA ALA A 106 -12.20 4.75 -1.16
C ALA A 106 -11.02 4.17 -0.37
N LEU A 107 -10.30 3.25 -0.99
CA LEU A 107 -9.23 2.46 -0.37
C LEU A 107 -7.91 2.71 -1.09
N LEU A 108 -6.87 3.08 -0.33
CA LEU A 108 -5.48 3.09 -0.77
C LEU A 108 -4.74 1.94 -0.09
N VAL A 109 -3.97 1.18 -0.85
CA VAL A 109 -3.22 0.03 -0.32
C VAL A 109 -1.74 0.30 -0.52
N LEU A 110 -0.98 0.26 0.57
CA LEU A 110 0.45 0.57 0.59
C LEU A 110 1.26 -0.66 0.96
N GLY A 111 2.17 -1.05 0.07
CA GLY A 111 3.09 -2.15 0.30
C GLY A 111 4.04 -2.36 -0.88
N ASP A 112 5.27 -2.75 -0.57
CA ASP A 112 6.30 -3.01 -1.57
C ASP A 112 6.30 -4.48 -2.01
N GLY A 113 6.71 -4.71 -3.26
CA GLY A 113 7.07 -6.03 -3.77
C GLY A 113 8.46 -6.48 -3.30
N SER A 114 9.06 -7.44 -4.00
CA SER A 114 10.36 -7.97 -3.58
C SER A 114 11.42 -6.87 -3.55
N HIS A 115 12.25 -6.86 -2.50
CA HIS A 115 13.45 -6.03 -2.44
C HIS A 115 14.71 -6.75 -2.91
N ARG A 116 14.55 -7.93 -3.55
CA ARG A 116 15.64 -8.83 -3.91
C ARG A 116 15.92 -8.87 -5.42
N HIS A 117 15.55 -7.81 -6.16
CA HIS A 117 15.76 -7.70 -7.61
C HIS A 117 17.16 -7.28 -8.01
N GLY A 118 17.85 -8.17 -8.73
CA GLY A 118 19.12 -7.87 -9.43
C GLY A 118 20.23 -7.35 -8.52
N GLU A 119 21.26 -6.74 -9.11
CA GLU A 119 22.44 -6.26 -8.38
C GLU A 119 22.15 -5.10 -7.42
N ARG A 120 21.00 -4.43 -7.58
CA ARG A 120 20.56 -3.33 -6.73
C ARG A 120 19.70 -3.78 -5.55
N ALA A 121 19.49 -5.09 -5.39
CA ALA A 121 18.75 -5.65 -4.27
C ALA A 121 19.19 -5.07 -2.93
N VAL A 122 18.22 -4.82 -2.05
CA VAL A 122 18.50 -4.46 -0.66
C VAL A 122 18.91 -5.74 0.07
N GLY A 123 20.20 -6.06 0.08
CA GLY A 123 20.72 -7.31 0.63
C GLY A 123 21.12 -8.30 -0.46
N ARG A 124 20.73 -9.58 -0.31
CA ARG A 124 21.11 -10.64 -1.27
C ARG A 124 20.07 -10.74 -2.39
N PRO A 125 20.45 -10.66 -3.67
CA PRO A 125 19.52 -10.91 -4.78
C PRO A 125 18.88 -12.31 -4.70
N ASP A 126 17.66 -12.47 -5.20
CA ASP A 126 16.97 -13.77 -5.30
C ASP A 126 16.37 -13.91 -6.71
N PRO A 127 16.69 -14.98 -7.46
CA PRO A 127 16.20 -15.14 -8.84
C PRO A 127 14.68 -15.32 -8.92
N ARG A 128 14.00 -15.62 -7.80
CA ARG A 128 12.54 -15.75 -7.77
C ARG A 128 11.82 -14.39 -7.74
N ALA A 129 12.52 -13.30 -7.43
CA ALA A 129 11.94 -11.97 -7.29
C ALA A 129 11.21 -11.51 -8.56
N GLU A 130 11.81 -11.74 -9.74
CA GLU A 130 11.22 -11.36 -11.03
C GLU A 130 9.90 -12.09 -11.29
N ALA A 131 9.88 -13.42 -11.16
CA ALA A 131 8.67 -14.21 -11.39
C ALA A 131 7.55 -13.89 -10.38
N PHE A 132 7.91 -13.64 -9.11
CA PHE A 132 6.96 -13.25 -8.08
C PHE A 132 6.30 -11.91 -8.41
N ASP A 133 7.08 -10.86 -8.67
CA ASP A 133 6.51 -9.54 -8.93
C ASP A 133 5.82 -9.45 -10.30
N ASN A 134 6.24 -10.23 -11.30
CA ASN A 134 5.47 -10.33 -12.54
C ASN A 134 4.07 -10.93 -12.30
N THR A 135 3.97 -11.97 -11.46
CA THR A 135 2.67 -12.54 -11.05
C THR A 135 1.80 -11.51 -10.35
N VAL A 136 2.37 -10.72 -9.44
CA VAL A 136 1.64 -9.65 -8.74
C VAL A 136 1.21 -8.53 -9.70
N ALA A 137 2.08 -8.11 -10.62
CA ALA A 137 1.78 -7.08 -11.61
C ALA A 137 0.66 -7.49 -12.56
N ASP A 138 0.68 -8.74 -13.03
CA ASP A 138 -0.39 -9.32 -13.86
C ASP A 138 -1.71 -9.39 -13.10
N ALA A 139 -1.67 -9.81 -11.82
CA ALA A 139 -2.85 -9.85 -10.98
C ALA A 139 -3.46 -8.45 -10.77
N PHE A 140 -2.61 -7.42 -10.59
CA PHE A 140 -3.07 -6.04 -10.52
C PHE A 140 -3.68 -5.54 -11.83
N ALA A 141 -3.07 -5.88 -12.97
CA ALA A 141 -3.55 -5.47 -14.29
C ALA A 141 -4.88 -6.13 -14.67
N GLN A 142 -5.16 -7.33 -14.16
CA GLN A 142 -6.37 -8.10 -14.49
C GLN A 142 -7.44 -8.07 -13.39
N VAL A 143 -7.19 -7.40 -12.27
CA VAL A 143 -8.04 -7.47 -11.07
C VAL A 143 -8.24 -8.93 -10.61
N ASP A 144 -7.17 -9.72 -10.67
CA ASP A 144 -7.19 -11.15 -10.33
C ASP A 144 -7.12 -11.33 -8.81
N LEU A 145 -8.29 -11.36 -8.18
CA LEU A 145 -8.42 -11.49 -6.72
C LEU A 145 -7.97 -12.86 -6.22
N ASP A 146 -8.11 -13.90 -7.04
CA ASP A 146 -7.69 -15.26 -6.69
C ASP A 146 -6.15 -15.33 -6.65
N ALA A 147 -5.47 -14.74 -7.64
CA ALA A 147 -4.01 -14.67 -7.67
C ALA A 147 -3.45 -13.85 -6.50
N LEU A 148 -4.05 -12.69 -6.19
CA LEU A 148 -3.67 -11.90 -5.01
C LEU A 148 -3.95 -12.67 -3.70
N GLY A 149 -5.10 -13.33 -3.61
CA GLY A 149 -5.49 -14.17 -2.47
C GLY A 149 -4.55 -15.35 -2.25
N ALA A 150 -3.98 -15.91 -3.32
CA ALA A 150 -3.11 -17.08 -3.30
C ALA A 150 -1.62 -16.78 -3.06
N LEU A 151 -1.23 -15.51 -2.88
CA LEU A 151 0.17 -15.16 -2.59
C LEU A 151 0.68 -15.87 -1.33
N ASP A 152 1.71 -16.68 -1.51
CA ASP A 152 2.30 -17.50 -0.46
C ASP A 152 3.04 -16.64 0.59
N PRO A 153 2.67 -16.72 1.88
CA PRO A 153 3.31 -15.95 2.96
C PRO A 153 4.81 -16.21 3.13
N GLU A 154 5.25 -17.45 2.97
CA GLU A 154 6.63 -17.86 3.13
C GLU A 154 7.47 -17.32 1.98
N VAL A 155 7.01 -17.50 0.73
CA VAL A 155 7.71 -16.97 -0.45
C VAL A 155 7.78 -15.44 -0.40
N ALA A 156 6.69 -14.77 -0.05
CA ALA A 156 6.68 -13.31 0.08
C ALA A 156 7.64 -12.85 1.20
N GLY A 157 7.71 -13.57 2.31
CA GLY A 157 8.65 -13.30 3.40
C GLY A 157 10.12 -13.47 2.98
N GLU A 158 10.44 -14.56 2.28
CA GLU A 158 11.81 -14.82 1.77
C GLU A 158 12.26 -13.81 0.72
N LEU A 159 11.31 -13.26 -0.05
CA LEU A 159 11.53 -12.19 -1.02
C LEU A 159 11.42 -10.79 -0.40
N GLY A 160 10.95 -10.72 0.84
CA GLY A 160 10.71 -9.48 1.57
C GLY A 160 9.68 -8.55 0.92
N ALA A 161 8.69 -9.14 0.25
CA ALA A 161 7.54 -8.46 -0.32
C ALA A 161 6.50 -8.18 0.77
N VAL A 162 6.66 -7.05 1.46
CA VAL A 162 5.79 -6.64 2.57
C VAL A 162 4.37 -6.29 2.13
N GLY A 163 4.13 -6.07 0.83
CA GLY A 163 2.81 -5.79 0.29
C GLY A 163 1.85 -6.99 0.28
N ARG A 164 2.35 -8.22 0.46
CA ARG A 164 1.52 -9.44 0.40
C ARG A 164 0.25 -9.36 1.25
N ALA A 165 0.38 -9.05 2.54
CA ALA A 165 -0.76 -8.99 3.46
C ALA A 165 -1.79 -7.90 3.07
N PRO A 166 -1.41 -6.62 2.87
CA PRO A 166 -2.37 -5.58 2.48
C PRO A 166 -2.99 -5.81 1.09
N TRP A 167 -2.31 -6.48 0.15
CA TRP A 167 -2.90 -6.86 -1.14
C TRP A 167 -3.96 -7.97 -1.00
N GLN A 168 -3.79 -8.90 -0.04
CA GLN A 168 -4.82 -9.89 0.28
C GLN A 168 -6.03 -9.24 0.97
N VAL A 169 -5.81 -8.22 1.79
CA VAL A 169 -6.90 -7.39 2.35
C VAL A 169 -7.67 -6.68 1.23
N LEU A 170 -6.97 -6.12 0.24
CA LEU A 170 -7.61 -5.55 -0.95
C LEU A 170 -8.48 -6.58 -1.67
N ALA A 171 -7.93 -7.78 -1.90
CA ALA A 171 -8.67 -8.84 -2.59
C ALA A 171 -9.97 -9.21 -1.85
N GLY A 172 -9.92 -9.29 -0.52
CA GLY A 172 -11.11 -9.53 0.31
C GLY A 172 -12.14 -8.40 0.22
N ALA A 173 -11.69 -7.15 0.25
CA ALA A 173 -12.57 -5.98 0.14
C ALA A 173 -13.29 -5.92 -1.22
N ILE A 174 -12.56 -6.13 -2.31
CA ILE A 174 -13.13 -6.10 -3.66
C ILE A 174 -14.06 -7.30 -3.90
N ALA A 175 -13.73 -8.48 -3.38
CA ALA A 175 -14.60 -9.65 -3.47
C ALA A 175 -15.93 -9.45 -2.71
N ALA A 176 -15.89 -8.84 -1.52
CA ALA A 176 -17.07 -8.58 -0.70
C ALA A 176 -17.96 -7.46 -1.24
N ASP A 177 -17.39 -6.47 -1.92
CA ASP A 177 -18.13 -5.39 -2.60
C ASP A 177 -19.09 -5.92 -3.68
N GLY A 178 -18.73 -7.02 -4.35
CA GLY A 178 -19.61 -7.75 -5.26
C GLY A 178 -19.90 -7.06 -6.60
N ARG A 179 -19.38 -5.85 -6.85
CA ARG A 179 -19.43 -5.21 -8.16
C ARG A 179 -18.37 -5.79 -9.09
N ALA A 180 -18.55 -5.59 -10.40
CA ALA A 180 -17.46 -5.77 -11.34
C ALA A 180 -16.48 -4.60 -11.19
N TRP A 181 -15.19 -4.90 -11.18
CA TRP A 181 -14.12 -3.92 -11.11
C TRP A 181 -13.24 -4.07 -12.35
N ARG A 182 -12.63 -2.97 -12.80
CA ARG A 182 -11.65 -2.97 -13.89
C ARG A 182 -10.38 -2.25 -13.45
N CYS A 183 -9.28 -2.64 -14.07
CA CYS A 183 -8.03 -1.90 -13.95
C CYS A 183 -8.04 -0.72 -14.93
N VAL A 184 -7.84 0.49 -14.40
CA VAL A 184 -7.71 1.73 -15.17
C VAL A 184 -6.26 1.96 -15.57
N GLU A 185 -5.35 1.78 -14.61
CA GLU A 185 -3.91 1.89 -14.80
C GLU A 185 -3.20 0.84 -13.96
N SER A 186 -2.14 0.24 -14.51
CA SER A 186 -1.22 -0.63 -13.77
C SER A 186 0.20 -0.44 -14.28
N SER A 187 1.17 -0.34 -13.37
CA SER A 187 2.59 -0.29 -13.69
C SER A 187 3.47 -0.88 -12.60
N LEU A 188 4.59 -1.47 -13.02
CA LEU A 188 5.64 -2.00 -12.15
C LEU A 188 6.93 -1.22 -12.39
N LEU A 189 7.54 -0.74 -11.31
CA LEU A 189 8.80 0.00 -11.33
C LEU A 189 9.82 -0.67 -10.40
N ILE A 190 11.05 -0.89 -10.89
CA ILE A 190 12.14 -1.52 -10.10
C ILE A 190 13.44 -0.69 -10.13
N PRO A 191 13.42 0.62 -9.85
CA PRO A 191 14.60 1.49 -10.00
C PRO A 191 15.73 1.19 -8.99
N PHE A 192 15.39 0.54 -7.86
CA PHE A 192 16.25 0.39 -6.68
C PHE A 192 16.43 -1.04 -6.21
N GLY A 193 16.18 -2.03 -7.08
CA GLY A 193 16.14 -3.44 -6.67
C GLY A 193 14.94 -3.80 -5.78
N VAL A 194 14.01 -2.85 -5.61
CA VAL A 194 12.71 -3.02 -4.95
C VAL A 194 11.61 -2.84 -5.98
N ALA A 195 10.67 -3.77 -6.02
CA ALA A 195 9.49 -3.69 -6.86
C ALA A 195 8.43 -2.77 -6.23
N TYR A 196 8.00 -1.78 -7.01
CA TYR A 196 6.90 -0.88 -6.66
C TYR A 196 5.77 -1.10 -7.67
N HIS A 197 4.65 -1.61 -7.16
CA HIS A 197 3.42 -1.81 -7.92
C HIS A 197 2.51 -0.59 -7.76
N PHE A 198 1.99 -0.09 -8.87
CA PHE A 198 0.99 0.98 -8.89
C PHE A 198 -0.19 0.50 -9.69
N ALA A 199 -1.38 0.51 -9.09
CA ALA A 199 -2.61 0.15 -9.77
C ALA A 199 -3.75 1.07 -9.33
N VAL A 200 -4.61 1.44 -10.28
CA VAL A 200 -5.88 2.12 -10.01
C VAL A 200 -7.00 1.24 -10.55
N TRP A 201 -7.94 0.92 -9.66
CA TRP A 201 -9.14 0.17 -9.98
C TRP A 201 -10.37 1.01 -9.74
N ASP A 202 -11.37 0.89 -10.61
CA ASP A 202 -12.69 1.49 -10.42
C ASP A 202 -13.81 0.47 -10.67
N PRO A 203 -14.99 0.68 -10.07
CA PRO A 203 -16.17 -0.10 -10.41
C PRO A 203 -16.50 0.06 -11.90
N ALA A 204 -16.77 -1.06 -12.57
CA ALA A 204 -17.02 -1.12 -14.00
C ALA A 204 -18.33 -0.43 -14.41
#